data_AF-A0A7S2S906-F1
#
_entry.id   AF-A0A7S2S906-F1
#
_cell.length_a   1.000
_cell.length_b   1.000
_cell.length_c   1.000
_cell.angle_alpha   90.00
_cell.angle_beta   90.00
_cell.angle_gamma   90.00
#
_symmetry.space_group_name_H-M   'P 1'
#
loop_
_entity.id
_entity.type
_entity.pdbx_description
1 polymer ?
#
loop_
_entity_poly.entity_id
_entity_poly.type
_entity_poly.pdbx_seq_one_letter_code
_entity_poly.pdbx_strand_id
1 'polypeptide(L)'
;CTDRCVQGCLAFVESAIQLGSTHKQLKPHTQTLLQDLTFPILCLSDSDLDLFENDPLEFVRKIYDPMEEFLDPKVSAVHLVESVMKYRKQNLDPFLGFLTQILNEYSMAPPAQQDPRRKDGVMVALGALAETLKEKPAYASQLEPLLVAHVLPEFTSPHAFLRARAAWMVQHLYDIDFSDFSHVALLLQHLLALLRDPSLPVQFEAANALRFMVQV
;
A
#
# COMPACT_ATOMS: atom_id res chain seq x y z
N CYS A 1 -2.14 4.37 -23.31
CA CYS A 1 -3.21 5.27 -22.85
C CYS A 1 -2.60 6.37 -22.03
N THR A 2 -3.20 7.56 -21.99
CA THR A 2 -2.80 8.60 -21.04
C THR A 2 -3.29 8.26 -19.63
N ASP A 3 -2.59 8.72 -18.60
CA ASP A 3 -2.96 8.51 -17.19
C ASP A 3 -4.40 8.93 -16.91
N ARG A 4 -4.81 10.08 -17.45
CA ARG A 4 -6.19 10.58 -17.36
C ARG A 4 -7.24 9.60 -17.90
N CYS A 5 -6.93 8.86 -18.96
CA CYS A 5 -7.85 7.86 -19.49
C CYS A 5 -7.96 6.67 -18.54
N VAL A 6 -6.84 6.22 -17.96
CA VAL A 6 -6.83 5.11 -17.00
C VAL A 6 -7.57 5.50 -15.73
N GLN A 7 -7.28 6.68 -15.17
CA GLN A 7 -7.97 7.29 -14.04
C GLN A 7 -9.49 7.30 -14.25
N GLY A 8 -9.95 7.85 -15.38
CA GLY A 8 -11.38 7.90 -15.71
C GLY A 8 -12.05 6.53 -15.87
N CYS A 9 -11.33 5.56 -16.45
CA CYS A 9 -11.82 4.18 -16.54
C CYS A 9 -11.97 3.53 -15.17
N LEU A 10 -10.99 3.70 -14.27
CA LEU A 10 -11.05 3.15 -12.92
C LEU A 10 -12.18 3.78 -12.10
N ALA A 11 -12.32 5.11 -12.14
CA ALA A 11 -13.40 5.84 -11.46
C ALA A 11 -14.80 5.42 -11.97
N PHE A 12 -14.93 5.13 -13.27
CA PHE A 12 -16.17 4.58 -13.82
C PHE A 12 -16.47 3.18 -13.26
N VAL A 13 -15.49 2.28 -13.24
CA VAL A 13 -15.64 0.93 -12.69
C VAL A 13 -15.95 0.97 -11.19
N GLU A 14 -15.30 1.87 -10.46
CA GLU A 14 -15.56 2.14 -9.05
C GLU A 14 -17.03 2.54 -8.84
N SER A 15 -17.53 3.54 -9.56
CA SER A 15 -18.95 3.95 -9.48
C SER A 15 -19.90 2.79 -9.82
N ALA A 16 -19.55 2.00 -10.84
CA ALA A 16 -20.35 0.87 -11.28
C ALA A 16 -20.35 -0.30 -10.27
N ILE A 17 -19.30 -0.49 -9.45
CA ILE A 17 -19.29 -1.58 -8.45
C ILE A 17 -20.29 -1.33 -7.32
N GLN A 18 -20.56 -0.06 -6.99
CA GLN A 18 -21.43 0.34 -5.90
C GLN A 18 -22.90 0.00 -6.20
N LEU A 19 -23.33 0.15 -7.45
CA LEU A 19 -24.70 -0.08 -7.88
C LEU A 19 -24.98 -1.57 -8.15
N GLY A 20 -26.10 -2.08 -7.64
CA GLY A 20 -26.46 -3.49 -7.78
C GLY A 20 -26.76 -3.93 -9.22
N SER A 21 -27.29 -3.04 -10.06
CA SER A 21 -27.64 -3.32 -11.46
C SER A 21 -26.42 -3.56 -12.34
N THR A 22 -25.40 -2.70 -12.21
CA THR A 22 -24.14 -2.76 -12.96
C THR A 22 -23.19 -3.81 -12.39
N HIS A 23 -23.16 -4.01 -11.06
CA HIS A 23 -22.34 -5.04 -10.45
C HIS A 23 -22.63 -6.44 -10.99
N LYS A 24 -23.88 -6.75 -11.39
CA LYS A 24 -24.20 -8.05 -12.01
C LYS A 24 -23.33 -8.36 -13.23
N GLN A 25 -22.98 -7.34 -14.02
CA GLN A 25 -22.11 -7.48 -15.19
C GLN A 25 -20.63 -7.52 -14.81
N LEU A 26 -20.23 -6.81 -13.75
CA LEU A 26 -18.85 -6.78 -13.27
C LEU A 26 -18.44 -8.01 -12.47
N LYS A 27 -19.38 -8.64 -11.76
CA LYS A 27 -19.14 -9.74 -10.81
C LYS A 27 -18.26 -10.87 -11.37
N PRO A 28 -18.45 -11.36 -12.60
CA PRO A 28 -17.60 -12.43 -13.15
C PRO A 28 -16.14 -12.00 -13.35
N HIS A 29 -15.89 -10.69 -13.41
CA HIS A 29 -14.61 -10.09 -13.75
C HIS A 29 -13.97 -9.35 -12.57
N THR A 30 -14.65 -9.22 -11.42
CA THR A 30 -14.14 -8.42 -10.28
C THR A 30 -12.75 -8.87 -9.84
N GLN A 31 -12.51 -10.18 -9.77
CA GLN A 31 -11.19 -10.69 -9.36
C GLN A 31 -10.09 -10.35 -10.37
N THR A 32 -10.35 -10.58 -11.66
CA THR A 32 -9.45 -10.21 -12.77
C THR A 32 -9.19 -8.71 -12.78
N LEU A 33 -10.22 -7.89 -12.56
CA LEU A 33 -10.07 -6.44 -12.46
C LEU A 33 -9.13 -6.06 -11.30
N LEU A 34 -9.28 -6.68 -10.13
CA LEU A 34 -8.40 -6.41 -9.00
C LEU A 34 -6.96 -6.87 -9.24
N GLN A 35 -6.77 -8.09 -9.76
CA GLN A 35 -5.45 -8.72 -9.87
C GLN A 35 -4.67 -8.30 -11.11
N ASP A 36 -5.32 -8.26 -12.27
CA ASP A 36 -4.63 -8.12 -13.56
C ASP A 36 -4.65 -6.67 -14.07
N LEU A 37 -5.52 -5.82 -13.52
CA LEU A 37 -5.62 -4.40 -13.89
C LEU A 37 -5.25 -3.48 -12.74
N THR A 38 -5.95 -3.57 -11.60
CA THR A 38 -5.80 -2.61 -10.51
C THR A 38 -4.48 -2.78 -9.77
N PHE A 39 -4.09 -4.00 -9.40
CA PHE A 39 -2.87 -4.25 -8.65
C PHE A 39 -1.58 -3.81 -9.37
N PRO A 40 -1.39 -4.06 -10.68
CA PRO A 40 -0.25 -3.52 -11.42
C PRO A 40 -0.17 -1.99 -11.39
N ILE A 41 -1.31 -1.29 -11.35
CA ILE A 41 -1.36 0.17 -11.26
C ILE A 41 -0.90 0.65 -9.87
N LEU A 42 -1.20 -0.10 -8.81
CA LEU A 42 -0.73 0.23 -7.45
C LEU A 42 0.80 0.12 -7.31
N CYS A 43 1.46 -0.69 -8.14
CA CYS A 43 2.90 -0.87 -8.10
C CYS A 43 3.64 0.40 -8.59
N LEU A 44 4.89 0.58 -8.17
CA LEU A 44 5.73 1.65 -8.71
C LEU A 44 6.06 1.41 -10.18
N SER A 45 5.82 2.43 -11.01
CA SER A 45 6.22 2.46 -12.41
C SER A 45 7.70 2.86 -12.54
N ASP A 46 8.26 2.69 -13.74
CA ASP A 46 9.62 3.17 -14.01
C ASP A 46 9.74 4.69 -13.84
N SER A 47 8.71 5.46 -14.22
CA SER A 47 8.68 6.91 -14.02
C SER A 47 8.62 7.30 -12.54
N ASP A 48 7.94 6.51 -11.71
CA ASP A 48 7.91 6.80 -10.27
C ASP A 48 9.27 6.59 -9.63
N LEU A 49 9.99 5.54 -10.05
CA LEU A 49 11.31 5.24 -9.53
C LEU A 49 12.37 6.21 -10.06
N ASP A 50 12.29 6.58 -11.33
CA ASP A 50 13.14 7.63 -11.90
C ASP A 50 12.95 8.94 -11.13
N LEU A 51 11.71 9.34 -10.87
CA LEU A 51 11.42 10.53 -10.08
C LEU A 51 11.91 10.38 -8.63
N PHE A 52 11.69 9.23 -7.99
CA PHE A 52 12.15 8.95 -6.63
C PHE A 52 13.67 9.08 -6.49
N GLU A 53 14.43 8.59 -7.48
CA GLU A 53 15.88 8.54 -7.45
C GLU A 53 16.53 9.85 -7.92
N ASN A 54 16.01 10.45 -9.00
CA ASN A 54 16.67 11.57 -9.68
C ASN A 54 16.10 12.94 -9.32
N ASP A 55 14.84 13.04 -8.88
CA ASP A 55 14.24 14.26 -8.32
C ASP A 55 13.37 13.96 -7.08
N PRO A 56 14.01 13.53 -5.98
CA PRO A 56 13.30 13.10 -4.77
C PRO A 56 12.42 14.19 -4.13
N LEU A 57 12.73 15.47 -4.36
CA LEU A 57 11.91 16.58 -3.88
C LEU A 57 10.61 16.68 -4.67
N GLU A 58 10.69 16.59 -6.00
CA GLU A 58 9.53 16.57 -6.87
C GLU A 58 8.67 15.33 -6.63
N PHE A 59 9.28 14.17 -6.35
CA PHE A 59 8.56 12.96 -5.95
C PHE A 59 7.66 13.21 -4.73
N VAL A 60 8.23 13.79 -3.66
CA VAL A 60 7.47 14.14 -2.45
C VAL A 60 6.41 15.20 -2.77
N ARG A 61 6.74 16.23 -3.55
CA ARG A 61 5.77 17.26 -3.94
C ARG A 61 4.58 16.66 -4.66
N LYS A 62 4.82 15.81 -5.66
CA LYS A 62 3.78 15.17 -6.48
C LYS A 62 2.82 14.32 -5.65
N ILE A 63 3.34 13.51 -4.72
CA ILE A 63 2.51 12.62 -3.89
C ILE A 63 1.63 13.39 -2.91
N TYR A 64 2.09 14.55 -2.44
CA TYR A 64 1.41 15.35 -1.43
C TYR A 64 0.77 16.63 -2.01
N ASP A 65 0.68 16.76 -3.33
CA ASP A 65 -0.03 17.83 -4.02
C ASP A 65 -1.48 17.39 -4.33
N PRO A 66 -2.49 18.00 -3.69
CA PRO A 66 -3.89 17.61 -3.89
C PRO A 66 -4.38 17.74 -5.33
N MET A 67 -3.75 18.57 -6.16
CA MET A 67 -4.13 18.74 -7.57
C MET A 67 -3.60 17.59 -8.43
N GLU A 68 -2.38 17.13 -8.16
CA GLU A 68 -1.78 15.97 -8.85
C GLU A 68 -2.47 14.67 -8.44
N GLU A 69 -2.85 14.55 -7.16
CA GLU A 69 -3.60 13.41 -6.61
C GLU A 69 -4.90 13.14 -7.39
N PHE A 70 -5.62 14.19 -7.78
CA PHE A 70 -6.88 14.07 -8.53
C PHE A 70 -6.72 13.41 -9.91
N LEU A 71 -5.54 13.52 -10.52
CA LEU A 71 -5.25 13.02 -11.86
C LEU A 71 -4.55 11.66 -11.85
N ASP A 72 -4.11 11.19 -10.68
CA ASP A 72 -3.30 9.99 -10.54
C ASP A 72 -4.14 8.70 -10.69
N PRO A 73 -3.82 7.83 -11.66
CA PRO A 73 -4.44 6.50 -11.78
C PRO A 73 -4.32 5.65 -10.51
N LYS A 74 -3.25 5.82 -9.73
CA LYS A 74 -3.02 5.07 -8.48
C LYS A 74 -4.05 5.38 -7.43
N VAL A 75 -4.41 6.65 -7.29
CA VAL A 75 -5.46 7.10 -6.36
C VAL A 75 -6.80 6.47 -6.74
N SER A 76 -7.12 6.46 -8.04
CA SER A 76 -8.35 5.79 -8.52
C SER A 76 -8.30 4.27 -8.36
N ALA A 77 -7.13 3.65 -8.45
CA ALA A 77 -6.94 2.22 -8.18
C ALA A 77 -7.15 1.89 -6.69
N VAL A 78 -6.63 2.73 -5.79
CA VAL A 78 -6.86 2.63 -4.33
C VAL A 78 -8.35 2.73 -4.02
N HIS A 79 -9.03 3.77 -4.52
CA HIS A 79 -10.47 3.93 -4.31
C HIS A 79 -11.29 2.76 -4.87
N LEU A 80 -10.89 2.19 -6.01
CA LEU A 80 -11.54 1.00 -6.56
C LEU A 80 -11.38 -0.21 -5.63
N VAL A 81 -10.18 -0.45 -5.08
CA VAL A 81 -9.95 -1.53 -4.10
C VAL A 81 -10.85 -1.34 -2.88
N GLU A 82 -10.86 -0.15 -2.29
CA GLU A 82 -11.69 0.19 -1.14
C GLU A 82 -13.19 0.00 -1.43
N SER A 83 -13.67 0.54 -2.55
CA SER A 83 -15.07 0.41 -2.99
C SER A 83 -15.47 -1.04 -3.19
N VAL A 84 -14.63 -1.86 -3.82
CA VAL A 84 -14.92 -3.29 -3.99
C VAL A 84 -15.04 -3.98 -2.63
N MET A 85 -14.12 -3.72 -1.69
CA MET A 85 -14.16 -4.38 -0.37
C MET A 85 -15.30 -3.89 0.51
N LYS A 86 -15.68 -2.61 0.39
CA LYS A 86 -16.81 -2.01 1.10
C LYS A 86 -18.15 -2.57 0.62
N TYR A 87 -18.39 -2.59 -0.69
CA TYR A 87 -19.69 -2.94 -1.26
C TYR A 87 -19.85 -4.41 -1.65
N ARG A 88 -18.75 -5.13 -1.89
CA ARG A 88 -18.70 -6.50 -2.41
C ARG A 88 -17.72 -7.37 -1.61
N LYS A 89 -17.98 -7.44 -0.30
CA LYS A 89 -17.14 -8.09 0.73
C LYS A 89 -16.66 -9.50 0.40
N GLN A 90 -17.38 -10.25 -0.43
CA GLN A 90 -16.97 -11.60 -0.88
C GLN A 90 -15.66 -11.62 -1.67
N ASN A 91 -15.18 -10.49 -2.16
CA ASN A 91 -13.91 -10.38 -2.88
C ASN A 91 -12.71 -10.15 -1.93
N LEU A 92 -12.93 -9.94 -0.63
CA LEU A 92 -11.85 -9.65 0.32
C LEU A 92 -10.92 -10.85 0.50
N ASP A 93 -11.44 -12.01 0.87
CA ASP A 93 -10.60 -13.20 1.08
C ASP A 93 -9.80 -13.60 -0.17
N PRO A 94 -10.41 -13.67 -1.38
CA PRO A 94 -9.65 -13.95 -2.59
C PRO A 94 -8.55 -12.92 -2.88
N PHE A 95 -8.81 -11.63 -2.63
CA PHE A 95 -7.83 -10.59 -2.86
C PHE A 95 -6.70 -10.63 -1.81
N LEU A 96 -7.01 -10.80 -0.53
CA LEU A 96 -5.98 -10.99 0.50
C LEU A 96 -5.14 -12.25 0.27
N GLY A 97 -5.76 -13.33 -0.22
CA GLY A 97 -5.05 -14.55 -0.61
C GLY A 97 -4.03 -14.30 -1.72
N PHE A 98 -4.39 -13.49 -2.71
CA PHE A 98 -3.48 -13.05 -3.77
C PHE A 98 -2.34 -12.17 -3.24
N LEU A 99 -2.62 -11.18 -2.39
CA LEU A 99 -1.58 -10.35 -1.78
C LEU A 99 -0.61 -11.18 -0.93
N THR A 100 -1.14 -12.12 -0.15
CA THR A 100 -0.37 -13.04 0.70
C THR A 100 0.53 -13.94 -0.15
N GLN A 101 0.05 -14.41 -1.30
CA GLN A 101 0.86 -15.19 -2.24
C GLN A 101 2.09 -14.39 -2.71
N ILE A 102 1.92 -13.12 -3.06
CA ILE A 102 3.03 -12.26 -3.50
C ILE A 102 4.05 -12.05 -2.37
N LEU A 103 3.59 -11.83 -1.14
CA LEU A 103 4.47 -11.68 0.02
C LEU A 103 5.29 -12.95 0.29
N ASN A 104 4.65 -14.12 0.18
CA ASN A 104 5.34 -15.41 0.34
C ASN A 104 6.35 -15.66 -0.79
N GLU A 105 5.98 -15.38 -2.04
CA GLU A 105 6.89 -15.47 -3.19
C GLU A 105 8.12 -14.58 -2.97
N TYR A 106 7.94 -13.33 -2.53
CA TYR A 106 9.05 -12.42 -2.23
C TYR A 106 9.96 -12.95 -1.10
N SER A 107 9.38 -13.42 0.00
CA SER A 107 10.14 -13.90 1.16
C SER A 107 10.92 -15.20 0.87
N MET A 108 10.41 -16.06 -0.02
CA MET A 108 11.06 -17.32 -0.38
C MET A 108 12.02 -17.20 -1.57
N ALA A 109 11.91 -16.14 -2.38
CA ALA A 109 12.76 -15.91 -3.53
C ALA A 109 14.21 -15.54 -3.12
N PRO A 110 15.23 -16.04 -3.82
CA PRO A 110 16.58 -15.51 -3.71
C PRO A 110 16.62 -14.01 -4.03
N PRO A 111 17.55 -13.21 -3.46
CA PRO A 111 17.59 -11.76 -3.68
C PRO A 111 17.57 -11.31 -5.15
N ALA A 112 18.17 -12.08 -6.05
CA ALA A 112 18.19 -11.78 -7.49
C ALA A 112 16.85 -11.99 -8.21
N GLN A 113 15.89 -12.67 -7.59
CA GLN A 113 14.56 -12.98 -8.13
C GLN A 113 13.44 -12.28 -7.35
N GLN A 114 13.78 -11.49 -6.34
CA GLN A 114 12.81 -10.71 -5.59
C GLN A 114 12.25 -9.58 -6.46
N ASP A 115 10.93 -9.38 -6.38
CA ASP A 115 10.26 -8.25 -7.00
C ASP A 115 9.84 -7.23 -5.93
N PRO A 116 10.71 -6.26 -5.60
CA PRO A 116 10.44 -5.27 -4.56
C PRO A 116 9.29 -4.34 -4.94
N ARG A 117 9.01 -4.12 -6.24
CA ARG A 117 7.92 -3.25 -6.68
C ARG A 117 6.57 -3.89 -6.44
N ARG A 118 6.44 -5.19 -6.68
CA ARG A 118 5.21 -5.93 -6.34
C ARG A 118 5.01 -5.99 -4.84
N LYS A 119 6.07 -6.14 -4.04
CA LYS A 119 5.97 -6.05 -2.58
C LYS A 119 5.47 -4.67 -2.12
N ASP A 120 6.00 -3.59 -2.69
CA ASP A 120 5.49 -2.23 -2.44
C ASP A 120 3.99 -2.10 -2.78
N GLY A 121 3.59 -2.59 -3.96
CA GLY A 121 2.17 -2.59 -4.38
C GLY A 121 1.26 -3.37 -3.43
N VAL A 122 1.74 -4.46 -2.83
CA VAL A 122 1.00 -5.17 -1.77
C VAL A 122 0.82 -4.28 -0.54
N MET A 123 1.86 -3.58 -0.11
CA MET A 123 1.76 -2.67 1.03
C MET A 123 0.78 -1.53 0.77
N VAL A 124 0.78 -0.95 -0.44
CA VAL A 124 -0.23 0.04 -0.86
C VAL A 124 -1.65 -0.52 -0.74
N ALA A 125 -1.88 -1.73 -1.27
CA ALA A 125 -3.19 -2.38 -1.20
C ALA A 125 -3.63 -2.68 0.25
N LEU A 126 -2.70 -3.10 1.11
CA LEU A 126 -2.99 -3.35 2.53
C LEU A 126 -3.25 -2.07 3.30
N GLY A 127 -2.51 -0.99 3.03
CA GLY A 127 -2.76 0.32 3.62
C GLY A 127 -4.14 0.87 3.25
N ALA A 128 -4.55 0.75 1.99
CA ALA A 128 -5.91 1.08 1.53
C ALA A 128 -7.00 0.28 2.28
N LEU A 129 -6.69 -0.94 2.69
CA LEU A 129 -7.63 -1.80 3.40
C LEU A 129 -7.50 -1.73 4.93
N ALA A 130 -6.54 -0.96 5.47
CA ALA A 130 -6.18 -1.00 6.89
C ALA A 130 -7.39 -0.82 7.81
N GLU A 131 -8.19 0.23 7.60
CA GLU A 131 -9.40 0.48 8.40
C GLU A 131 -10.41 -0.67 8.31
N THR A 132 -10.64 -1.21 7.10
CA THR A 132 -11.55 -2.35 6.89
C THR A 132 -11.06 -3.62 7.58
N LEU A 133 -9.73 -3.81 7.69
CA LEU A 133 -9.12 -4.96 8.33
C LEU A 133 -9.15 -4.83 9.85
N LYS A 134 -8.90 -3.63 10.40
CA LYS A 134 -8.97 -3.34 11.84
C LYS A 134 -10.37 -3.55 12.41
N GLU A 135 -11.42 -3.15 11.68
CA GLU A 135 -12.81 -3.31 12.11
C GLU A 135 -13.26 -4.78 12.24
N LYS A 136 -12.52 -5.72 11.65
CA LYS A 136 -12.91 -7.13 11.56
C LYS A 136 -11.97 -8.00 12.41
N PRO A 137 -12.45 -8.59 13.52
CA PRO A 137 -11.61 -9.35 14.44
C PRO A 137 -10.77 -10.47 13.80
N ALA A 138 -11.32 -11.11 12.76
CA ALA A 138 -10.65 -12.18 12.03
C ALA A 138 -9.36 -11.72 11.33
N TYR A 139 -9.28 -10.45 10.90
CA TYR A 139 -8.09 -9.89 10.24
C TYR A 139 -7.26 -9.01 11.18
N ALA A 140 -7.89 -8.31 12.14
CA ALA A 140 -7.20 -7.46 13.09
C ALA A 140 -6.07 -8.21 13.83
N SER A 141 -6.35 -9.45 14.26
CA SER A 141 -5.37 -10.33 14.91
C SER A 141 -4.17 -10.73 14.04
N GLN A 142 -4.25 -10.52 12.72
CA GLN A 142 -3.18 -10.83 11.76
C GLN A 142 -2.34 -9.60 11.38
N LEU A 143 -2.75 -8.38 11.77
CA LEU A 143 -2.06 -7.14 11.38
C LEU A 143 -0.67 -7.00 12.03
N GLU A 144 -0.55 -7.32 13.32
CA GLU A 144 0.75 -7.31 14.00
C GLU A 144 1.70 -8.39 13.44
N PRO A 145 1.30 -9.67 13.28
CA PRO A 145 2.13 -10.66 12.59
C PRO A 145 2.57 -10.23 11.18
N LEU A 146 1.69 -9.57 10.42
CA LEU A 146 2.00 -9.05 9.09
C LEU A 146 3.06 -7.94 9.15
N LEU A 147 2.94 -7.01 10.09
CA LEU A 147 3.96 -5.97 10.33
C LEU A 147 5.32 -6.60 10.62
N VAL A 148 5.35 -7.56 11.54
CA VAL A 148 6.59 -8.23 11.96
C VAL A 148 7.22 -9.01 10.82
N ALA A 149 6.43 -9.78 10.08
CA ALA A 149 6.95 -10.65 9.02
C ALA A 149 7.35 -9.89 7.76
N HIS A 150 6.62 -8.84 7.38
CA HIS A 150 6.74 -8.25 6.04
C HIS A 150 7.10 -6.77 6.00
N VAL A 151 6.83 -6.00 7.07
CA VAL A 151 7.09 -4.55 7.11
C VAL A 151 8.38 -4.24 7.87
N LEU A 152 8.57 -4.82 9.05
CA LEU A 152 9.76 -4.59 9.90
C LEU A 152 11.09 -4.86 9.17
N PRO A 153 11.25 -5.96 8.40
CA PRO A 153 12.47 -6.20 7.63
C PRO A 153 12.78 -5.11 6.60
N GLU A 154 11.77 -4.40 6.11
CA GLU A 154 11.96 -3.41 5.05
C GLU A 154 12.50 -2.07 5.56
N PHE A 155 12.56 -1.82 6.87
CA PHE A 155 13.23 -0.63 7.41
C PHE A 155 14.74 -0.60 7.12
N THR A 156 15.35 -1.75 6.84
CA THR A 156 16.77 -1.87 6.45
C THR A 156 16.95 -2.37 5.01
N SER A 157 15.89 -2.32 4.21
CA SER A 157 15.89 -2.73 2.81
C SER A 157 16.99 -2.02 2.00
N PRO A 158 17.67 -2.69 1.06
CA PRO A 158 18.55 -1.99 0.13
C PRO A 158 17.77 -1.01 -0.76
N HIS A 159 16.48 -1.25 -0.99
CA HIS A 159 15.61 -0.40 -1.79
C HIS A 159 15.04 0.75 -0.96
N ALA A 160 15.42 1.99 -1.28
CA ALA A 160 14.97 3.17 -0.53
C ALA A 160 13.44 3.34 -0.54
N PHE A 161 12.77 3.07 -1.66
CA PHE A 161 11.31 3.13 -1.73
C PHE A 161 10.61 2.12 -0.79
N LEU A 162 11.22 0.95 -0.51
CA LEU A 162 10.67 0.01 0.47
C LEU A 162 10.89 0.50 1.91
N ARG A 163 11.99 1.18 2.21
CA ARG A 163 12.18 1.84 3.52
C ARG A 163 11.14 2.94 3.73
N ALA A 164 10.90 3.76 2.71
CA ALA A 164 9.85 4.78 2.73
C ALA A 164 8.46 4.13 2.93
N ARG A 165 8.16 3.05 2.20
CA ARG A 165 6.91 2.31 2.33
C ARG A 165 6.73 1.68 3.71
N ALA A 166 7.79 1.16 4.32
CA ALA A 166 7.73 0.61 5.67
C ALA A 166 7.32 1.67 6.70
N ALA A 167 7.90 2.88 6.61
CA ALA A 167 7.48 4.01 7.42
C ALA A 167 6.02 4.42 7.14
N TRP A 168 5.61 4.46 5.87
CA TRP A 168 4.22 4.74 5.48
C TRP A 168 3.23 3.71 6.04
N MET A 169 3.58 2.43 6.08
CA MET A 169 2.72 1.40 6.67
C MET A 169 2.48 1.60 8.17
N VAL A 170 3.46 2.16 8.91
CA VAL A 170 3.25 2.50 10.33
C VAL A 170 2.15 3.53 10.49
N GLN A 171 2.05 4.51 9.58
CA GLN A 171 0.97 5.51 9.60
C GLN A 171 -0.42 4.88 9.49
N HIS A 172 -0.53 3.70 8.87
CA HIS A 172 -1.78 3.01 8.64
C HIS A 172 -2.10 1.98 9.72
N LEU A 173 -1.12 1.56 10.51
CA LEU A 173 -1.25 0.46 11.49
C LEU A 173 -0.80 0.87 12.91
N TYR A 174 -0.70 2.17 13.19
CA TYR A 174 -0.19 2.68 14.46
C TYR A 174 -1.08 2.36 15.67
N ASP A 175 -2.37 2.18 15.44
CA ASP A 175 -3.47 2.04 16.40
C ASP A 175 -4.00 0.61 16.50
N ILE A 176 -3.27 -0.37 15.95
CA ILE A 176 -3.61 -1.78 16.16
C ILE A 176 -3.27 -2.21 17.59
N ASP A 177 -3.94 -3.25 18.08
CA ASP A 177 -3.64 -3.87 19.36
C ASP A 177 -2.32 -4.67 19.28
N PHE A 178 -1.21 -4.05 19.68
CA PHE A 178 0.08 -4.74 19.80
C PHE A 178 0.08 -5.69 21.01
N SER A 179 0.29 -6.97 20.74
CA SER A 179 0.45 -8.01 21.77
C SER A 179 1.84 -7.97 22.41
N ASP A 180 2.86 -7.49 21.69
CA ASP A 180 4.21 -7.26 22.23
C ASP A 180 4.65 -5.80 22.03
N PHE A 181 4.73 -5.07 23.15
CA PHE A 181 5.20 -3.69 23.17
C PHE A 181 6.65 -3.51 22.68
N SER A 182 7.44 -4.59 22.63
CA SER A 182 8.78 -4.56 22.04
C SER A 182 8.73 -4.20 20.54
N HIS A 183 7.66 -4.58 19.83
CA HIS A 183 7.45 -4.21 18.43
C HIS A 183 7.27 -2.71 18.26
N VAL A 184 6.52 -2.04 19.15
CA VAL A 184 6.32 -0.58 19.12
C VAL A 184 7.66 0.14 19.33
N ALA A 185 8.46 -0.30 20.32
CA ALA A 185 9.78 0.26 20.56
C ALA A 185 10.71 0.09 19.34
N LEU A 186 10.65 -1.07 18.68
CA LEU A 186 11.44 -1.36 17.49
C LEU A 186 11.02 -0.48 16.30
N LEU A 187 9.71 -0.31 16.06
CA LEU A 187 9.19 0.61 15.04
C LEU A 187 9.67 2.05 15.28
N LEU A 188 9.58 2.53 16.53
CA LEU A 188 10.05 3.86 16.89
C LEU A 188 11.56 4.02 16.64
N GLN A 189 12.36 3.03 17.04
CA GLN A 189 13.81 3.03 16.81
C GLN A 189 14.14 3.09 15.32
N HIS A 190 13.45 2.29 14.50
CA HIS A 190 13.66 2.30 13.06
C HIS A 190 13.25 3.63 12.42
N LEU A 191 12.10 4.19 12.80
CA LEU A 191 11.67 5.50 12.31
C LEU A 191 12.67 6.61 12.64
N LEU A 192 13.20 6.64 13.86
CA LEU A 192 14.24 7.59 14.25
C LEU A 192 15.54 7.40 13.46
N ALA A 193 15.89 6.16 13.10
CA ALA A 193 17.03 5.89 12.24
C ALA A 193 16.79 6.39 10.80
N LEU A 194 15.58 6.21 10.26
CA LEU A 194 15.21 6.66 8.91
C LEU A 194 15.19 8.19 8.75
N LEU A 195 15.07 8.96 9.83
CA LEU A 195 15.28 10.42 9.77
C LEU A 195 16.68 10.83 9.28
N ARG A 196 17.64 9.89 9.30
CA ARG A 196 19.01 10.09 8.81
C ARG A 196 19.29 9.33 7.50
N ASP A 197 18.26 8.79 6.86
CA ASP A 197 18.39 8.06 5.59
C ASP A 197 18.95 8.98 4.49
N PRO A 198 19.80 8.51 3.56
CA PRO A 198 20.28 9.35 2.46
C PRO A 198 19.16 9.82 1.51
N SER A 199 18.03 9.12 1.43
CA SER A 199 16.91 9.45 0.54
C SER A 199 15.90 10.38 1.23
N LEU A 200 15.65 11.54 0.63
CA LEU A 200 14.68 12.52 1.14
C LEU A 200 13.26 11.96 1.30
N PRO A 201 12.67 11.21 0.33
CA PRO A 201 11.38 10.56 0.51
C PRO A 201 11.31 9.66 1.75
N VAL A 202 12.40 8.95 2.06
CA VAL A 202 12.46 8.08 3.25
C VAL A 202 12.44 8.92 4.53
N GLN A 203 13.24 9.98 4.60
CA GLN A 203 13.22 10.92 5.73
C GLN A 203 11.83 11.54 5.93
N PHE A 204 11.18 11.93 4.83
CA PHE A 204 9.86 12.54 4.83
C PHE A 204 8.79 11.59 5.38
N GLU A 205 8.73 10.36 4.87
CA GLU A 205 7.79 9.34 5.38
C GLU A 205 8.06 8.97 6.84
N ALA A 206 9.33 8.89 7.26
CA ALA A 206 9.68 8.63 8.64
C ALA A 206 9.21 9.75 9.58
N ALA A 207 9.40 11.02 9.18
CA ALA A 207 8.90 12.17 9.94
C ALA A 207 7.36 12.18 10.03
N ASN A 208 6.66 11.87 8.94
CA ASN A 208 5.21 11.73 8.95
C ASN A 208 4.73 10.59 9.85
N ALA A 209 5.41 9.43 9.83
CA ALA A 209 5.06 8.29 10.67
C ALA A 209 5.26 8.56 12.17
N LEU A 210 6.33 9.27 12.54
CA LEU A 210 6.60 9.60 13.94
C LEU A 210 5.48 10.40 14.60
N ARG A 211 4.77 11.25 13.85
CA ARG A 211 3.65 12.05 14.41
C ARG A 211 2.55 11.17 14.99
N PHE A 212 2.32 9.99 14.41
CA PHE A 212 1.30 9.05 14.86
C PHE A 212 1.76 8.28 16.09
N MET A 213 3.06 7.94 16.17
CA MET A 213 3.61 7.22 17.32
C MET A 213 3.73 8.07 18.59
N VAL A 214 3.80 9.40 18.46
CA VAL A 214 3.88 10.33 19.61
C VAL A 214 2.49 10.72 20.13
N GLN A 215 1.42 10.44 19.37
CA GLN A 215 0.04 10.74 19.75
C GLN A 215 -0.67 9.59 20.49
N VAL A 216 0.00 8.44 20.64
CA VAL A 216 -0.49 7.26 21.38
C VAL A 216 -0.08 7.34 22.85
#